data_AF-A0A959VAI3-F1
#
_entry.id   AF-A0A959VAI3-F1
#
_cell.length_a   1.000
_cell.length_b   1.000
_cell.length_c   1.000
_cell.angle_alpha   90.00
_cell.angle_beta   90.00
_cell.angle_gamma   90.00
#
_symmetry.space_group_name_H-M   'P 1'
#
loop_
_entity.id
_entity.type
_entity.pdbx_description
1 polymer ?
#
loop_
_entity_poly.entity_id
_entity_poly.type
_entity_poly.pdbx_seq_one_letter_code
_entity_poly.pdbx_strand_id
1 'polypeptide(L)'
;MQAAYESFGCNQGNVFFLGIDKGNTNAAVLQFDSIYNVHYPSASGNQGNGNIVHWDYNIQATPSVVVINPDKSIAVKQIFPPTTENLIDSVSMAGGIQQACLTLVEESGTNEISLFPNPVHDYLVVTAYQDQTIESFQIYDLTGRKIREPEIIGNTGNKIIVNTAGFTNGFYLIEIRFRSGKTEIKKFIRK
;
A
#
# COMPACT_ATOMS: atom_id res chain seq x y z
N MET A 1 -14.28 -1.94 14.92
CA MET A 1 -12.86 -2.29 15.18
C MET A 1 -11.97 -1.92 13.99
N GLN A 2 -12.25 -2.39 12.76
CA GLN A 2 -11.41 -2.10 11.57
C GLN A 2 -11.11 -0.61 11.35
N ALA A 3 -12.14 0.25 11.35
CA ALA A 3 -11.93 1.69 11.18
C ALA A 3 -11.05 2.31 12.28
N ALA A 4 -11.21 1.88 13.54
CA ALA A 4 -10.35 2.34 14.63
C ALA A 4 -8.89 1.86 14.42
N TYR A 5 -8.68 0.61 14.01
CA TYR A 5 -7.36 0.09 13.63
C TYR A 5 -6.66 0.95 12.57
N GLU A 6 -7.41 1.40 11.56
CA GLU A 6 -6.90 2.31 10.52
C GLU A 6 -6.60 3.71 11.07
N SER A 7 -7.44 4.25 11.96
CA SER A 7 -7.23 5.56 12.60
C SER A 7 -6.00 5.63 13.51
N PHE A 8 -5.51 4.48 14.00
CA PHE A 8 -4.26 4.38 14.77
C PHE A 8 -3.09 3.81 13.94
N GLY A 9 -3.22 3.89 12.61
CA GLY A 9 -2.16 3.61 11.65
C GLY A 9 -1.76 2.16 11.56
N CYS A 10 -2.73 1.25 11.56
CA CYS A 10 -2.54 -0.12 11.13
C CYS A 10 -1.39 -0.87 11.84
N ASN A 11 -1.32 -0.74 13.17
CA ASN A 11 -0.27 -1.31 14.01
C ASN A 11 1.16 -0.82 13.69
N GLN A 12 1.32 0.29 12.97
CA GLN A 12 2.62 0.94 12.73
C GLN A 12 2.90 2.07 13.72
N GLY A 13 2.01 2.30 14.70
CA GLY A 13 2.06 3.41 15.65
C GLY A 13 2.35 2.96 17.07
N ASN A 14 1.89 3.76 18.04
CA ASN A 14 1.98 3.40 19.46
C ASN A 14 0.79 2.58 19.97
N VAL A 15 -0.16 2.22 19.10
CA VAL A 15 -1.33 1.39 19.42
C VAL A 15 -1.32 0.14 18.54
N PHE A 16 -1.58 -1.01 19.17
CA PHE A 16 -1.71 -2.29 18.49
C PHE A 16 -3.11 -2.86 18.69
N PHE A 17 -3.75 -3.23 17.59
CA PHE A 17 -5.00 -3.97 17.53
C PHE A 17 -4.72 -5.44 17.26
N LEU A 18 -5.41 -6.31 17.99
CA LEU A 18 -5.38 -7.75 17.82
C LEU A 18 -6.80 -8.29 18.01
N GLY A 19 -7.33 -8.97 17.01
CA GLY A 19 -8.56 -9.75 17.10
C GLY A 19 -8.31 -11.04 17.86
N ILE A 20 -9.16 -11.37 18.83
CA ILE A 20 -9.11 -12.64 19.53
C ILE A 20 -10.46 -13.32 19.35
N ASP A 21 -10.47 -14.39 18.58
CA ASP A 21 -11.65 -15.19 18.36
C ASP A 21 -11.92 -16.17 19.53
N LYS A 22 -13.20 -16.47 19.76
CA LYS A 22 -13.65 -17.49 20.70
C LYS A 22 -14.40 -18.59 19.94
N GLY A 23 -13.78 -19.75 19.84
CA GLY A 23 -14.40 -21.02 19.46
C GLY A 23 -14.10 -21.50 18.04
N ASN A 24 -13.48 -20.69 17.18
CA ASN A 24 -13.22 -21.05 15.79
C ASN A 24 -11.78 -21.49 15.52
N THR A 25 -11.59 -22.12 14.36
CA THR A 25 -10.30 -22.59 13.85
C THR A 25 -9.58 -21.49 13.07
N ASN A 26 -8.29 -21.66 12.79
CA ASN A 26 -7.53 -20.73 11.94
C ASN A 26 -8.22 -20.50 10.58
N ALA A 27 -8.70 -21.58 9.95
CA ALA A 27 -9.37 -21.50 8.66
C ALA A 27 -10.66 -20.68 8.71
N ALA A 28 -11.48 -20.86 9.76
CA ALA A 28 -12.72 -20.13 9.93
C ALA A 28 -12.47 -18.64 10.22
N VAL A 29 -11.44 -18.30 11.01
CA VAL A 29 -11.06 -16.90 11.26
C VAL A 29 -10.52 -16.25 9.99
N LEU A 30 -9.66 -16.91 9.23
CA LEU A 30 -9.19 -16.39 7.94
C LEU A 30 -10.33 -16.19 6.94
N GLN A 31 -11.32 -17.08 6.93
CA GLN A 31 -12.52 -16.93 6.11
C GLN A 31 -13.36 -15.73 6.56
N PHE A 32 -13.56 -15.55 7.87
CA PHE A 32 -14.23 -14.37 8.42
C PHE A 32 -13.51 -13.08 8.00
N ASP A 33 -12.19 -13.04 8.16
CA ASP A 33 -11.38 -11.88 7.82
C ASP A 33 -11.52 -11.52 6.33
N SER A 34 -11.53 -12.55 5.45
CA SER A 34 -11.76 -12.37 4.02
C SER A 34 -13.18 -11.87 3.68
N ILE A 35 -14.21 -12.34 4.40
CA ILE A 35 -15.61 -11.94 4.13
C ILE A 35 -15.87 -10.50 4.59
N TYR A 36 -15.32 -10.12 5.74
CA TYR A 36 -15.57 -8.83 6.37
C TYR A 36 -14.45 -7.81 6.15
N ASN A 37 -13.46 -8.16 5.32
CA ASN A 37 -12.34 -7.31 4.96
C ASN A 37 -11.57 -6.78 6.20
N VAL A 38 -11.29 -7.70 7.12
CA VAL A 38 -10.53 -7.43 8.35
C VAL A 38 -9.04 -7.46 8.04
N HIS A 39 -8.33 -6.40 8.44
CA HIS A 39 -6.88 -6.27 8.20
C HIS A 39 -6.06 -6.18 9.48
N TYR A 40 -6.68 -6.01 10.64
CA TYR A 40 -5.96 -6.21 11.90
C TYR A 40 -5.66 -7.71 12.08
N PRO A 41 -4.50 -8.07 12.66
CA PRO A 41 -4.16 -9.47 12.91
C PRO A 41 -5.18 -10.09 13.87
N SER A 42 -5.47 -11.38 13.68
CA SER A 42 -6.41 -12.14 14.50
C SER A 42 -5.82 -13.48 14.94
N ALA A 43 -6.10 -13.90 16.17
CA ALA A 43 -5.79 -15.23 16.69
C ALA A 43 -7.08 -16.06 16.84
N SER A 44 -7.06 -17.31 16.39
CA SER A 44 -8.21 -18.20 16.50
C SER A 44 -8.43 -18.75 17.91
N GLY A 45 -9.68 -19.10 18.22
CA GLY A 45 -10.01 -19.70 19.51
C GLY A 45 -9.31 -21.04 19.74
N ASN A 46 -9.49 -21.99 18.81
CA ASN A 46 -9.13 -23.40 19.02
C ASN A 46 -7.64 -23.71 18.82
N GLN A 47 -6.95 -22.92 17.98
CA GLN A 47 -5.56 -23.18 17.59
C GLN A 47 -4.64 -22.00 17.90
N GLY A 48 -5.18 -20.78 17.95
CA GLY A 48 -4.47 -19.55 18.32
C GLY A 48 -4.56 -19.21 19.81
N ASN A 49 -5.08 -20.10 20.65
CA ASN A 49 -5.31 -19.92 22.09
C ASN A 49 -6.29 -18.79 22.47
N GLY A 50 -7.10 -18.29 21.53
CA GLY A 50 -8.07 -17.23 21.82
C GLY A 50 -9.13 -17.63 22.85
N ASN A 51 -9.46 -18.91 22.94
CA ASN A 51 -10.36 -19.45 23.96
C ASN A 51 -9.81 -19.21 25.37
N ILE A 52 -8.51 -19.48 25.59
CA ILE A 52 -7.85 -19.27 26.89
C ILE A 52 -7.91 -17.79 27.28
N VAL A 53 -7.58 -16.90 26.33
CA VAL A 53 -7.64 -15.44 26.55
C VAL A 53 -9.04 -14.99 26.95
N HIS A 54 -10.10 -15.53 26.34
CA HIS A 54 -11.48 -15.22 26.69
C HIS A 54 -11.79 -15.50 28.17
N TRP A 55 -11.30 -16.63 28.71
CA TRP A 55 -11.50 -17.00 30.11
C TRP A 55 -10.57 -16.24 31.06
N ASP A 56 -9.28 -16.10 30.73
CA ASP A 56 -8.30 -15.39 31.55
C ASP A 56 -8.67 -13.91 31.74
N TYR A 57 -9.24 -13.30 30.71
CA TYR A 57 -9.74 -11.92 30.78
C TYR A 57 -11.18 -11.82 31.28
N ASN A 58 -11.85 -12.93 31.59
CA ASN A 58 -13.23 -12.97 32.07
C ASN A 58 -14.19 -12.14 31.18
N ILE A 59 -14.10 -12.33 29.86
CA ILE A 59 -14.90 -11.57 28.89
C ILE A 59 -16.37 -12.00 28.95
N GLN A 60 -17.28 -11.08 29.22
CA GLN A 60 -18.70 -11.40 29.47
C GLN A 60 -19.57 -11.40 28.22
N ALA A 61 -19.14 -10.73 27.15
CA ALA A 61 -19.89 -10.63 25.90
C ALA A 61 -18.96 -10.57 24.68
N THR A 62 -19.40 -11.11 23.55
CA THR A 62 -18.67 -11.08 22.27
C THR A 62 -19.56 -10.44 21.19
N PRO A 63 -19.07 -9.45 20.41
CA PRO A 63 -17.71 -8.89 20.42
C PRO A 63 -17.50 -7.83 21.52
N SER A 64 -16.36 -7.86 22.21
CA SER A 64 -15.94 -6.84 23.17
C SER A 64 -14.48 -6.45 22.93
N VAL A 65 -14.09 -5.24 23.33
CA VAL A 65 -12.68 -4.79 23.30
C VAL A 65 -12.18 -4.49 24.71
N VAL A 66 -10.92 -4.88 24.97
CA VAL A 66 -10.16 -4.55 26.18
C VAL A 66 -9.05 -3.59 25.77
N VAL A 67 -8.87 -2.49 26.51
CA VAL A 67 -7.74 -1.57 26.31
C VAL A 67 -6.69 -1.84 27.38
N ILE A 68 -5.46 -2.11 26.95
CA ILE A 68 -4.35 -2.51 27.82
C ILE A 68 -3.21 -1.50 27.62
N ASN A 69 -2.71 -0.96 28.72
CA ASN A 69 -1.58 -0.03 28.71
C ASN A 69 -0.25 -0.77 28.48
N PRO A 70 0.83 -0.05 28.09
CA PRO A 70 2.16 -0.67 27.90
C PRO A 70 2.73 -1.35 29.15
N ASP A 71 2.32 -0.92 30.34
CA ASP A 71 2.67 -1.54 31.63
C ASP A 71 1.83 -2.81 31.95
N LYS A 72 0.97 -3.23 31.00
CA LYS A 72 0.05 -4.37 31.08
C LYS A 72 -1.14 -4.17 32.01
N SER A 73 -1.31 -2.98 32.59
CA SER A 73 -2.55 -2.65 33.31
C SER A 73 -3.73 -2.53 32.35
N ILE A 74 -4.91 -2.95 32.79
CA ILE A 74 -6.13 -2.85 32.00
C ILE A 74 -6.70 -1.43 32.18
N ALA A 75 -6.66 -0.62 31.13
CA ALA A 75 -7.26 0.71 31.11
C ALA A 75 -8.79 0.63 31.01
N VAL A 76 -9.30 -0.25 30.14
CA VAL A 76 -10.74 -0.49 29.96
C VAL A 76 -10.98 -1.99 29.86
N LYS A 77 -11.77 -2.54 30.79
CA LYS A 77 -12.02 -3.98 30.88
C LYS A 77 -12.99 -4.49 29.82
N GLN A 78 -13.93 -3.66 29.38
CA GLN A 78 -14.91 -4.04 28.37
C GLN A 78 -15.52 -2.82 27.70
N ILE A 79 -15.41 -2.76 26.37
CA ILE A 79 -16.18 -1.87 25.51
C ILE A 79 -17.19 -2.73 24.76
N PHE A 80 -18.48 -2.55 25.05
CA PHE A 80 -19.57 -3.34 24.48
C PHE A 80 -20.86 -2.49 24.37
N PRO A 81 -21.49 -2.39 23.18
CA PRO A 81 -20.97 -2.82 21.89
C PRO A 81 -19.80 -1.91 21.43
N PRO A 82 -18.79 -2.45 20.73
CA PRO A 82 -17.70 -1.63 20.22
C PRO A 82 -18.14 -0.81 19.00
N THR A 83 -18.09 0.52 19.10
CA THR A 83 -18.26 1.45 17.98
C THR A 83 -16.90 2.06 17.61
N THR A 84 -16.77 2.65 16.43
CA THR A 84 -15.50 3.31 16.06
C THR A 84 -15.18 4.46 17.02
N GLU A 85 -16.19 5.26 17.38
CA GLU A 85 -16.06 6.42 18.27
C GLU A 85 -15.62 6.01 19.68
N ASN A 86 -16.32 5.08 20.33
CA ASN A 86 -15.99 4.70 21.71
C ASN A 86 -14.63 3.99 21.83
N LEU A 87 -14.19 3.32 20.77
CA LEU A 87 -12.86 2.72 20.68
C LEU A 87 -11.78 3.81 20.56
N ILE A 88 -11.98 4.77 19.65
CA ILE A 88 -11.04 5.88 19.47
C ILE A 88 -10.90 6.69 20.76
N ASP A 89 -12.01 7.01 21.43
CA ASP A 89 -11.99 7.77 22.67
C ASP A 89 -11.26 7.01 23.78
N SER A 90 -11.60 5.73 23.98
CA SER A 90 -11.00 4.90 25.03
C SER A 90 -9.49 4.71 24.82
N VAL A 91 -9.06 4.49 23.58
CA VAL A 91 -7.64 4.33 23.24
C VAL A 91 -6.89 5.65 23.39
N SER A 92 -7.50 6.77 22.97
CA SER A 92 -6.88 8.10 23.09
C SER A 92 -6.72 8.52 24.56
N MET A 93 -7.72 8.23 25.41
CA MET A 93 -7.62 8.43 26.86
C MET A 93 -6.53 7.57 27.52
N ALA A 94 -6.25 6.39 26.97
CA ALA A 94 -5.14 5.53 27.39
C ALA A 94 -3.77 5.97 26.82
N GLY A 95 -3.71 7.09 26.09
CA GLY A 95 -2.47 7.65 25.52
C GLY A 95 -2.16 7.17 24.09
N GLY A 96 -3.10 6.52 23.42
CA GLY A 96 -2.97 6.17 22.01
C GLY A 96 -2.96 7.40 21.10
N ILE A 97 -2.06 7.42 20.12
CA ILE A 97 -1.91 8.53 19.19
C ILE A 97 -2.43 8.10 17.82
N GLN A 98 -3.44 8.81 17.32
CA GLN A 98 -3.96 8.57 15.98
C GLN A 98 -2.92 8.94 14.92
N GLN A 99 -2.83 8.12 13.88
CA GLN A 99 -1.93 8.31 12.76
C GLN A 99 -2.50 7.62 11.51
N ALA A 100 -2.09 8.08 10.34
CA ALA A 100 -2.56 7.51 9.09
C ALA A 100 -2.08 6.06 8.92
N CYS A 101 -2.97 5.19 8.42
CA CYS A 101 -2.60 3.86 7.95
C CYS A 101 -1.89 3.98 6.61
N LEU A 102 -0.56 3.97 6.62
CA LEU A 102 0.23 3.97 5.40
C LEU A 102 0.29 2.52 4.87
N THR A 103 -0.61 2.19 3.96
CA THR A 103 -0.43 1.02 3.10
C THR A 103 0.62 1.39 2.05
N LEU A 104 1.77 0.71 2.09
CA LEU A 104 2.68 0.69 0.96
C LEU A 104 1.95 0.03 -0.21
N VAL A 105 1.31 0.85 -1.06
CA VAL A 105 0.94 0.43 -2.40
C VAL A 105 2.16 0.71 -3.27
N GLU A 106 3.01 -0.29 -3.46
CA GLU A 106 3.80 -0.32 -4.69
C GLU A 106 2.87 -0.75 -5.83
N GLU A 107 2.88 0.05 -6.90
CA GLU A 107 2.04 -0.05 -8.09
C GLU A 107 1.89 -1.49 -8.62
N SER A 108 0.64 -1.97 -8.71
CA SER A 108 0.30 -2.97 -9.72
C SER A 108 0.39 -2.32 -11.09
N GLY A 109 1.61 -2.30 -11.65
CA GLY A 109 1.87 -1.82 -13.00
C GLY A 109 1.16 -2.68 -14.05
N THR A 110 -0.05 -2.31 -14.44
CA THR A 110 -0.47 -2.53 -15.82
C THR A 110 0.56 -1.80 -16.68
N ASN A 111 1.40 -2.54 -17.40
CA ASN A 111 2.41 -1.95 -18.27
C ASN A 111 1.72 -1.14 -19.37
N GLU A 112 1.46 0.15 -19.15
CA GLU A 112 0.81 1.03 -20.11
C GLU A 112 1.76 1.47 -21.23
N ILE A 113 3.07 1.41 -20.97
CA ILE A 113 4.10 1.66 -21.98
C ILE A 113 5.09 0.51 -22.09
N SER A 114 5.68 0.32 -23.26
CA SER A 114 6.85 -0.53 -23.51
C SER A 114 8.01 0.29 -24.05
N LEU A 115 9.23 -0.12 -23.67
CA LEU A 115 10.49 0.50 -24.08
C LEU A 115 11.34 -0.56 -24.79
N PHE A 116 11.74 -0.30 -26.04
CA PHE A 116 12.59 -1.22 -26.82
C PHE A 116 13.56 -0.46 -27.73
N PRO A 117 14.80 -0.94 -27.91
CA PRO A 117 15.44 -1.97 -27.11
C PRO A 117 15.82 -1.45 -25.72
N ASN A 118 15.90 -2.35 -24.75
CA ASN A 118 16.47 -2.05 -23.44
C ASN A 118 17.38 -3.23 -23.04
N PRO A 119 18.72 -3.08 -23.06
CA PRO A 119 19.47 -1.83 -23.24
C PRO A 119 19.38 -1.20 -24.65
N VAL A 120 19.49 0.13 -24.72
CA VAL A 120 19.43 0.94 -25.94
C VAL A 120 20.81 1.45 -26.37
N HIS A 121 21.01 1.52 -27.68
CA HIS A 121 22.16 2.17 -28.30
C HIS A 121 21.73 3.54 -28.87
N ASP A 122 21.26 3.57 -30.11
CA ASP A 122 21.08 4.84 -30.82
C ASP A 122 19.66 5.42 -30.73
N TYR A 123 18.65 4.57 -30.65
CA TYR A 123 17.25 5.01 -30.61
C TYR A 123 16.40 4.15 -29.67
N LEU A 124 15.60 4.81 -28.84
CA LEU A 124 14.63 4.17 -27.95
C LEU A 124 13.23 4.30 -28.55
N VAL A 125 12.56 3.17 -28.71
CA VAL A 125 11.15 3.11 -29.11
C VAL A 125 10.29 3.01 -27.85
N VAL A 126 9.36 3.96 -27.70
CA VAL A 126 8.34 3.95 -26.66
C VAL A 126 6.99 3.67 -27.31
N THR A 127 6.28 2.64 -26.85
CA THR A 127 4.93 2.32 -27.35
C THR A 127 3.94 2.29 -26.21
N ALA A 128 2.89 3.08 -26.32
CA ALA A 128 1.74 3.07 -25.41
C ALA A 128 0.75 1.97 -25.81
N TYR A 129 0.15 1.31 -24.82
CA TYR A 129 -0.88 0.29 -25.00
C TYR A 129 -2.29 0.87 -24.77
N GLN A 130 -3.32 0.06 -25.05
CA GLN A 130 -4.71 0.37 -24.71
C GLN A 130 -5.22 1.70 -25.32
N ASP A 131 -4.85 1.96 -26.58
CA ASP A 131 -5.25 3.16 -27.34
C ASP A 131 -4.89 4.51 -26.69
N GLN A 132 -3.92 4.51 -25.79
CA GLN A 132 -3.41 5.74 -25.19
C GLN A 132 -2.57 6.54 -26.18
N THR A 133 -2.74 7.87 -26.15
CA THR A 133 -1.96 8.81 -26.96
C THR A 133 -0.95 9.54 -26.08
N ILE A 134 0.31 9.47 -26.45
CA ILE A 134 1.41 10.18 -25.79
C ILE A 134 1.26 11.67 -26.10
N GLU A 135 1.14 12.48 -25.04
CA GLU A 135 1.09 13.94 -25.13
C GLU A 135 2.50 14.53 -25.08
N SER A 136 3.30 14.09 -24.11
CA SER A 136 4.68 14.55 -23.93
C SER A 136 5.53 13.52 -23.19
N PHE A 137 6.85 13.71 -23.22
CA PHE A 137 7.78 12.90 -22.44
C PHE A 137 8.94 13.73 -21.90
N GLN A 138 9.57 13.23 -20.84
CA GLN A 138 10.78 13.78 -20.24
C GLN A 138 11.74 12.64 -19.90
N ILE A 139 13.04 12.86 -20.06
CA ILE A 139 14.07 11.88 -19.70
C ILE A 139 14.95 12.48 -18.62
N TYR A 140 15.24 11.71 -17.58
CA TYR A 140 16.10 12.07 -16.46
C TYR A 140 17.23 11.05 -16.31
N ASP A 141 18.40 11.50 -15.89
CA ASP A 141 19.44 10.60 -15.39
C ASP A 141 19.16 10.17 -13.92
N LEU A 142 19.95 9.25 -13.37
CA LEU A 142 19.79 8.77 -11.98
C LEU A 142 19.96 9.86 -10.91
N THR A 143 20.52 11.01 -11.25
CA THR A 143 20.63 12.15 -10.31
C THR A 143 19.38 13.03 -10.33
N GLY A 144 18.36 12.68 -11.13
CA GLY A 144 17.15 13.46 -11.34
C GLY A 144 17.34 14.63 -12.29
N ARG A 145 18.52 14.77 -12.94
CA ARG A 145 18.77 15.84 -13.89
C ARG A 145 18.07 15.52 -15.21
N LYS A 146 17.20 16.44 -15.63
CA LYS A 146 16.49 16.38 -16.91
C LYS A 146 17.47 16.47 -18.08
N ILE A 147 17.43 15.50 -18.98
CA ILE A 147 18.14 15.51 -20.25
C ILE A 147 17.41 16.49 -21.18
N ARG A 148 18.14 17.49 -21.67
CA ARG A 148 17.56 18.54 -22.51
C ARG A 148 17.20 17.96 -23.87
N GLU A 149 15.93 18.14 -24.24
CA GLU A 149 15.35 18.01 -25.58
C GLU A 149 15.87 16.82 -26.40
N PRO A 150 15.52 15.58 -26.02
CA PRO A 150 15.78 14.42 -26.86
C PRO A 150 15.08 14.59 -28.21
N GLU A 151 15.83 14.44 -29.29
CA GLU A 151 15.28 14.54 -30.64
C GLU A 151 14.27 13.41 -30.89
N ILE A 152 13.06 13.77 -31.35
CA ILE A 152 12.05 12.82 -31.77
C ILE A 152 12.25 12.53 -33.25
N ILE A 153 12.63 11.30 -33.58
CA ILE A 153 12.86 10.86 -34.96
C ILE A 153 11.65 10.13 -35.56
N GLY A 154 10.58 9.91 -34.77
CA GLY A 154 9.31 9.39 -35.26
C GLY A 154 8.19 9.54 -34.21
N ASN A 155 6.98 9.88 -34.65
CA ASN A 155 5.80 10.03 -33.79
C ASN A 155 4.52 9.64 -34.54
N THR A 156 3.79 8.65 -34.04
CA THR A 156 2.47 8.23 -34.55
C THR A 156 1.35 8.36 -33.50
N GLY A 157 1.57 9.16 -32.46
CA GLY A 157 0.63 9.39 -31.35
C GLY A 157 0.77 8.37 -30.22
N ASN A 158 0.58 7.08 -30.50
CA ASN A 158 0.76 6.00 -29.51
C ASN A 158 2.20 5.45 -29.47
N LYS A 159 3.07 5.89 -30.37
CA LYS A 159 4.46 5.46 -30.46
C LYS A 159 5.35 6.65 -30.76
N ILE A 160 6.44 6.77 -30.00
CA ILE A 160 7.50 7.75 -30.23
C ILE A 160 8.84 7.03 -30.35
N ILE A 161 9.73 7.59 -31.17
CA ILE A 161 11.11 7.13 -31.31
C ILE A 161 12.02 8.28 -30.90
N VAL A 162 12.84 8.04 -29.88
CA VAL A 162 13.72 9.04 -29.28
C VAL A 162 15.17 8.72 -29.63
N ASN A 163 15.89 9.69 -30.16
CA ASN A 163 17.33 9.59 -30.39
C ASN A 163 18.08 9.60 -29.04
N THR A 164 18.80 8.51 -28.76
CA THR A 164 19.60 8.35 -27.54
C THR A 164 21.10 8.31 -27.83
N ALA A 165 21.54 8.46 -29.09
CA ALA A 165 22.95 8.31 -29.47
C ALA A 165 23.88 9.22 -28.66
N GLY A 166 23.47 10.46 -28.38
CA GLY A 166 24.23 11.43 -27.58
C GLY A 166 24.19 11.22 -26.06
N PHE A 167 23.49 10.20 -25.56
CA PHE A 167 23.40 9.94 -24.13
C PHE A 167 24.64 9.18 -23.66
N THR A 168 25.15 9.54 -22.48
CA THR A 168 26.21 8.77 -21.83
C THR A 168 25.71 7.40 -21.40
N ASN A 169 26.60 6.43 -21.28
CA ASN A 169 26.22 5.10 -20.80
C ASN A 169 25.75 5.16 -19.35
N GLY A 170 24.63 4.50 -19.06
CA GLY A 170 24.03 4.53 -17.73
C GLY A 170 22.54 4.22 -17.70
N PHE A 171 21.94 4.44 -16.54
CA PHE A 171 20.50 4.28 -16.33
C PHE A 171 19.79 5.62 -16.48
N TYR A 172 18.61 5.56 -17.08
CA TYR A 172 17.74 6.70 -17.32
C TYR A 172 16.31 6.35 -16.94
N LEU A 173 15.56 7.37 -16.55
CA LEU A 173 14.11 7.31 -16.36
C LEU A 173 13.46 8.11 -17.49
N ILE A 174 12.43 7.55 -18.11
CA ILE A 174 11.55 8.26 -19.03
C ILE A 174 10.18 8.37 -18.38
N GLU A 175 9.71 9.61 -18.26
CA GLU A 175 8.36 9.97 -17.82
C GLU A 175 7.53 10.29 -19.07
N ILE A 176 6.42 9.59 -19.25
CA ILE A 176 5.46 9.77 -20.34
C ILE A 176 4.19 10.36 -19.76
N ARG A 177 3.71 11.46 -20.33
CA ARG A 177 2.37 12.01 -20.05
C ARG A 177 1.45 11.69 -21.21
N PHE A 178 0.29 11.12 -20.91
CA PHE A 178 -0.75 10.85 -21.89
C PHE A 178 -1.76 11.98 -21.97
N ARG A 179 -2.48 12.06 -23.10
CA ARG A 179 -3.61 13.00 -23.25
C ARG A 179 -4.74 12.81 -22.24
N SER A 180 -4.85 11.64 -21.64
CA SER A 180 -5.79 11.38 -20.55
C SER A 180 -5.43 12.10 -19.24
N GLY A 181 -4.23 12.70 -19.16
CA GLY A 181 -3.67 13.28 -17.94
C GLY A 181 -2.89 12.27 -17.09
N LYS A 182 -2.96 10.98 -17.41
CA LYS A 182 -2.16 9.95 -16.72
C LYS A 182 -0.67 10.09 -17.07
N THR A 183 0.19 9.79 -16.12
CA THR A 183 1.65 9.81 -16.28
C THR A 183 2.22 8.44 -15.92
N GLU A 184 3.22 7.98 -16.67
CA GLU A 184 3.90 6.69 -16.49
C GLU A 184 5.40 6.88 -16.52
N ILE A 185 6.12 6.23 -15.60
CA ILE A 185 7.59 6.34 -15.50
C ILE A 185 8.20 4.96 -15.71
N LYS A 186 9.20 4.88 -16.61
CA LYS A 186 9.97 3.65 -16.80
C LYS A 186 11.47 3.88 -16.86
N LYS A 187 12.21 2.87 -16.40
CA LYS A 187 13.67 2.83 -16.46
C LYS A 187 14.16 2.15 -17.75
N PHE A 188 15.20 2.69 -18.36
CA PHE A 188 15.96 2.04 -19.42
C PHE A 188 17.47 2.22 -19.24
N ILE A 189 18.26 1.40 -19.95
CA ILE A 189 19.72 1.37 -19.87
C ILE A 189 20.30 1.80 -21.22
N ARG A 190 21.19 2.78 -21.25
CA ARG A 190 21.96 3.21 -22.43
C ARG A 190 23.35 2.55 -22.43
N LYS A 191 23.75 1.96 -23.56
CA LYS A 191 25.03 1.21 -23.74
C LYS A 191 25.95 1.70 -24.85
#